data_AF-K3UNB0-F1
#
_entry.id   AF-K3UNB0-F1
#
_cell.length_a   1.000
_cell.length_b   1.000
_cell.length_c   1.000
_cell.angle_alpha   90.00
_cell.angle_beta   90.00
_cell.angle_gamma   90.00
#
_symmetry.space_group_name_H-M   'P 1'
#
loop_
_entity.id
_entity.type
_entity.pdbx_description
1 polymer ?
#
loop_
_entity_poly.entity_id
_entity_poly.type
_entity_poly.pdbx_seq_one_letter_code
_entity_poly.pdbx_strand_id
1 'polypeptide(L)'
;MTNPFRNLFNEIIDMIFNHLSPSDVWMVQNSIKSTEHMLDSHLLARRHAVDDLMEWACRQGSIQAVNKAVLLGADPSLVQVPETSVLRYPISTIALASNHLDLVKHLFHLGATLPPHVHEDIHAEVFFGQKPQLLKICLEHCPKYQFTNLQVNLDLALERQVRCTIVTTSDKRAAAMDKVKYWLELGANPTALCRGGTTSLDIAILSFTNLRHTYYPSSIVDPLVNLLLSAKPDLNANALYETQNFMAEGGRIQSQYCPIRSAIFHMFCTKSTKILELLLQAGAKLDLPVYAELNPLVYYASICRVYDADLFDFLFSHGASVRPKWLHDERGVYHDVTPIHKLWEHWGGRRCLLDDYKFAVIKLFIGRHAVQDIAAQFVRHLFRPRAIIDDETEFKPLMMKRSRVILKLILRNCNFKTSMVEEMEDLFHEIIQLERTNSPWESIVDPILKDMLIPYIKLPMDDDVPIV
;
A
#
# COMPACT_ATOMS: atom_id res chain seq x y z
N MET A 1 -27.69 37.36 44.68
CA MET A 1 -26.63 37.57 45.69
C MET A 1 -26.19 39.03 45.63
N THR A 2 -25.98 39.67 46.78
CA THR A 2 -25.41 41.02 46.91
C THR A 2 -23.93 41.00 46.52
N ASN A 3 -23.47 42.00 45.76
CA ASN A 3 -22.08 42.12 45.31
C ASN A 3 -21.14 42.20 46.53
N PRO A 4 -20.23 41.22 46.75
CA PRO A 4 -19.34 41.20 47.92
C PRO A 4 -18.26 42.29 47.86
N PHE A 5 -18.03 42.89 46.70
CA PHE A 5 -17.04 43.94 46.49
C PHE A 5 -17.63 45.36 46.56
N ARG A 6 -18.94 45.50 46.76
CA ARG A 6 -19.65 46.81 46.69
C ARG A 6 -19.11 47.87 47.65
N ASN A 7 -18.52 47.46 48.78
CA ASN A 7 -18.04 48.34 49.84
C ASN A 7 -16.50 48.33 49.97
N LEU A 8 -15.77 47.70 49.04
CA LEU A 8 -14.32 47.66 49.06
C LEU A 8 -13.73 48.79 48.21
N PHE A 9 -12.63 49.37 48.67
CA PHE A 9 -11.84 50.30 47.86
C PHE A 9 -11.16 49.56 46.70
N ASN A 10 -11.04 50.23 45.55
CA ASN A 10 -10.42 49.65 44.35
C ASN A 10 -9.01 49.10 44.62
N GLU A 11 -8.24 49.73 45.51
CA GLU A 11 -6.88 49.29 45.89
C GLU A 11 -6.88 47.92 46.59
N ILE A 12 -7.88 47.64 47.42
CA ILE A 12 -8.04 46.34 48.10
C ILE A 12 -8.50 45.29 47.09
N ILE A 13 -9.37 45.68 46.16
CA ILE A 13 -9.84 44.85 45.06
C ILE A 13 -8.64 44.45 44.17
N ASP A 14 -7.81 45.41 43.76
CA ASP A 14 -6.57 45.19 43.01
C ASP A 14 -5.61 44.26 43.74
N MET A 15 -5.40 44.47 45.05
CA MET A 15 -4.52 43.63 45.86
C MET A 15 -5.00 42.17 45.92
N ILE A 16 -6.31 41.94 46.09
CA ILE A 16 -6.90 40.59 46.07
C ILE A 16 -6.72 39.96 44.69
N PHE A 17 -7.04 40.70 43.63
CA PHE A 17 -7.04 40.17 42.26
C PHE A 17 -5.63 39.99 41.67
N ASN A 18 -4.63 40.71 42.16
CA ASN A 18 -3.21 40.47 41.83
C ASN A 18 -2.73 39.08 42.27
N HIS A 19 -3.39 38.46 43.26
CA HIS A 19 -3.08 37.10 43.73
C HIS A 19 -3.94 36.01 43.07
N LEU A 20 -4.90 36.37 42.23
CA LEU A 20 -5.77 35.42 41.53
C LEU A 20 -5.34 35.25 40.08
N SER A 21 -5.55 34.05 39.53
CA SER A 21 -5.39 33.84 38.09
C SER A 21 -6.54 34.51 37.33
N PRO A 22 -6.34 34.95 36.07
CA PRO A 22 -7.44 35.49 35.26
C PRO A 22 -8.66 34.55 35.15
N SER A 23 -8.45 33.23 35.17
CA SER A 23 -9.53 32.24 35.23
C SER A 23 -10.32 32.28 36.54
N ASP A 24 -9.67 32.51 37.68
CA ASP A 24 -10.36 32.62 38.98
C ASP A 24 -11.22 33.88 39.03
N VAL A 25 -10.72 35.00 38.49
CA VAL A 25 -11.48 36.25 38.37
C VAL A 25 -12.73 36.03 37.52
N TRP A 26 -12.58 35.36 36.37
CA TRP A 26 -13.72 34.98 35.53
C TRP A 26 -14.73 34.10 36.26
N MET A 27 -14.29 33.07 36.99
CA MET A 27 -15.21 32.21 37.74
C MET A 27 -16.03 33.00 38.76
N VAL A 28 -15.42 33.99 39.43
CA VAL A 28 -16.12 34.89 40.35
C VAL A 28 -17.12 35.79 39.61
N GLN A 29 -16.74 36.36 38.46
CA GLN A 29 -17.63 37.17 37.61
C GLN A 29 -18.84 36.38 37.09
N ASN A 30 -18.62 35.14 36.65
CA ASN A 30 -19.68 34.29 36.13
C ASN A 30 -20.64 33.80 37.22
N SER A 31 -20.13 33.61 38.44
CA SER A 31 -20.93 33.15 39.59
C SER A 31 -21.78 34.26 40.22
N ILE A 32 -21.36 35.52 40.09
CA ILE A 32 -22.01 36.66 40.72
C ILE A 32 -22.35 37.71 39.66
N LYS A 33 -23.59 37.69 39.16
CA LYS A 33 -24.07 38.60 38.09
C LYS A 33 -23.77 40.09 38.32
N SER A 34 -23.74 40.55 39.57
CA SER A 34 -23.44 41.94 39.91
C SER A 34 -21.96 42.33 39.78
N THR A 35 -21.04 41.37 39.58
CA THR A 35 -19.60 41.62 39.39
C THR A 35 -19.15 41.41 37.94
N GLU A 36 -20.07 41.01 37.05
CA GLU A 36 -19.81 40.64 35.66
C GLU A 36 -19.01 41.69 34.89
N HIS A 37 -19.33 42.98 35.06
CA HIS A 37 -18.60 44.08 34.42
C HIS A 37 -17.68 44.84 35.37
N MET A 38 -17.88 44.68 36.68
CA MET A 38 -17.14 45.44 37.68
C MET A 38 -15.64 45.11 37.67
N LEU A 39 -15.28 43.86 37.40
CA LEU A 39 -13.90 43.39 37.47
C LEU A 39 -13.15 43.48 36.13
N ASP A 40 -13.78 44.01 35.09
CA ASP A 40 -13.20 44.10 33.74
C ASP A 40 -12.01 45.05 33.70
N SER A 41 -12.11 46.21 34.35
CA SER A 41 -11.00 47.18 34.44
C SER A 41 -9.78 46.60 35.16
N HIS A 42 -10.02 45.73 36.15
CA HIS A 42 -8.96 45.08 36.93
C HIS A 42 -8.26 43.98 36.12
N LEU A 43 -8.99 43.23 35.29
CA LEU A 43 -8.40 42.29 34.33
C LEU A 43 -7.59 43.03 33.26
N LEU A 44 -8.13 44.11 32.70
CA LEU A 44 -7.47 44.89 31.65
C LEU A 44 -6.20 45.62 32.14
N ALA A 45 -6.11 45.93 33.45
CA ALA A 45 -4.92 46.53 34.04
C ALA A 45 -3.71 45.58 34.08
N ARG A 46 -3.94 44.26 33.94
CA ARG A 46 -2.89 43.25 34.02
C ARG A 46 -2.40 42.85 32.62
N ARG A 47 -1.08 42.95 32.41
CA ARG A 47 -0.43 42.53 31.15
C ARG A 47 -0.75 41.05 30.87
N HIS A 48 -1.20 40.74 29.66
CA HIS A 48 -1.57 39.38 29.18
C HIS A 48 -2.75 38.70 29.88
N ALA A 49 -3.44 39.33 30.84
CA ALA A 49 -4.53 38.65 31.56
C ALA A 49 -5.71 38.23 30.65
N VAL A 50 -5.97 38.99 29.59
CA VAL A 50 -6.98 38.66 28.57
C VAL A 50 -6.53 37.48 27.71
N ASP A 51 -5.25 37.41 27.34
CA ASP A 51 -4.65 36.28 26.61
C ASP A 51 -4.66 35.01 27.47
N ASP A 52 -4.27 35.09 28.75
CA ASP A 52 -4.30 33.99 29.71
C ASP A 52 -5.72 33.44 29.90
N LEU A 53 -6.72 34.33 29.99
CA LEU A 53 -8.13 33.95 30.06
C LEU A 53 -8.56 33.23 28.77
N MET A 54 -8.17 33.73 27.59
CA MET A 54 -8.46 33.10 26.31
C MET A 54 -7.80 31.71 26.20
N GLU A 55 -6.53 31.57 26.59
CA GLU A 55 -5.80 30.29 26.60
C GLU A 55 -6.52 29.24 27.44
N TRP A 56 -6.84 29.63 28.68
CA TRP A 56 -7.55 28.77 29.61
C TRP A 56 -8.94 28.42 29.08
N ALA A 57 -9.70 29.41 28.59
CA ALA A 57 -11.04 29.20 28.05
C ALA A 57 -11.05 28.21 26.88
N CYS A 58 -10.08 28.34 25.96
CA CYS A 58 -9.91 27.43 24.84
C CYS A 58 -9.60 26.00 25.30
N ARG A 59 -8.68 25.84 26.26
CA ARG A 59 -8.33 24.51 26.80
C ARG A 59 -9.47 23.84 27.56
N GLN A 60 -10.30 24.62 28.25
CA GLN A 60 -11.45 24.11 29.01
C GLN A 60 -12.72 23.94 28.16
N GLY A 61 -12.75 24.45 26.92
CA GLY A 61 -13.95 24.38 26.07
C GLY A 61 -15.05 25.38 26.48
N SER A 62 -14.71 26.45 27.20
CA SER A 62 -15.69 27.38 27.76
C SER A 62 -16.08 28.50 26.80
N ILE A 63 -17.20 28.32 26.07
CA ILE A 63 -17.77 29.33 25.16
C ILE A 63 -18.03 30.66 25.88
N GLN A 64 -18.52 30.62 27.12
CA GLN A 64 -18.81 31.83 27.89
C GLN A 64 -17.55 32.62 28.22
N ALA A 65 -16.48 31.94 28.62
CA ALA A 65 -15.20 32.58 28.93
C ALA A 65 -14.53 33.13 27.66
N VAL A 66 -14.64 32.43 26.53
CA VAL A 66 -14.16 32.93 25.22
C VAL A 66 -14.92 34.19 24.82
N ASN A 67 -16.25 34.20 24.91
CA ASN A 67 -17.05 35.40 24.63
C ASN A 67 -16.63 36.58 25.52
N LYS A 68 -16.34 36.32 26.79
CA LYS A 68 -15.84 37.35 27.71
C LYS A 68 -14.47 37.87 27.28
N ALA A 69 -13.52 36.98 26.98
CA ALA A 69 -12.20 37.37 26.52
C ALA A 69 -12.26 38.23 25.25
N VAL A 70 -13.07 37.83 24.26
CA VAL A 70 -13.29 38.61 23.02
C VAL A 70 -13.96 39.96 23.29
N LEU A 71 -14.94 40.02 24.20
CA LEU A 71 -15.55 41.28 24.67
C LEU A 71 -14.53 42.23 25.31
N LEU A 72 -13.51 41.67 25.98
CA LEU A 72 -12.40 42.43 26.58
C LEU A 72 -11.29 42.76 25.57
N GLY A 73 -11.45 42.40 24.28
CA GLY A 73 -10.52 42.74 23.21
C GLY A 73 -9.50 41.65 22.86
N ALA A 74 -9.69 40.40 23.31
CA ALA A 74 -8.86 39.28 22.86
C ALA A 74 -9.01 39.04 21.35
N ASP A 75 -7.92 38.69 20.67
CA ASP A 75 -7.97 38.18 19.29
C ASP A 75 -8.58 36.77 19.30
N PRO A 76 -9.68 36.51 18.58
CA PRO A 76 -10.26 35.18 18.51
C PRO A 76 -9.39 34.17 17.76
N SER A 77 -8.34 34.59 17.04
CA SER A 77 -7.44 33.74 16.25
C SER A 77 -6.20 33.27 17.01
N LEU A 78 -5.66 34.14 17.88
CA LEU A 78 -4.33 34.00 18.45
C LEU A 78 -4.31 34.38 19.93
N VAL A 79 -3.47 33.67 20.68
CA VAL A 79 -3.11 34.02 22.05
C VAL A 79 -1.63 34.38 22.10
N GLN A 80 -1.28 35.52 22.70
CA GLN A 80 0.10 35.91 22.94
C GLN A 80 0.67 35.16 24.16
N VAL A 81 1.87 34.60 24.02
CA VAL A 81 2.56 33.90 25.12
C VAL A 81 3.51 34.87 25.85
N PRO A 82 3.59 34.88 27.19
CA PRO A 82 4.47 35.77 27.94
C PRO A 82 5.96 35.66 27.55
N GLU A 83 6.69 36.78 27.66
CA GLU A 83 8.07 37.01 27.19
C GLU A 83 9.16 36.08 27.77
N THR A 84 8.84 35.21 28.72
CA THR A 84 9.80 34.37 29.46
C THR A 84 10.11 33.01 28.82
N SER A 85 9.41 32.61 27.76
CA SER A 85 9.65 31.33 27.07
C SER A 85 10.47 31.52 25.78
N VAL A 86 11.43 30.62 25.56
CA VAL A 86 12.51 30.72 24.55
C VAL A 86 12.01 30.46 23.10
N LEU A 87 10.73 30.13 22.92
CA LEU A 87 10.13 29.81 21.62
C LEU A 87 8.94 30.75 21.36
N ARG A 88 9.22 31.88 20.71
CA ARG A 88 8.27 32.98 20.49
C ARG A 88 7.45 32.80 19.21
N TYR A 89 6.25 32.22 19.31
CA TYR A 89 5.17 32.46 18.34
C TYR A 89 3.82 32.50 19.05
N PRO A 90 2.87 33.36 18.62
CA PRO A 90 1.49 33.32 19.09
C PRO A 90 0.89 31.92 18.84
N ILE A 91 0.10 31.42 19.79
CA ILE A 91 -0.53 30.09 19.69
C ILE A 91 -1.93 30.25 19.09
N SER A 92 -2.33 29.34 18.21
CA SER A 92 -3.70 29.33 17.68
C SER A 92 -4.73 28.96 18.75
N THR A 93 -5.77 29.79 18.89
CA THR A 93 -6.96 29.48 19.71
C THR A 93 -7.66 28.21 19.23
N ILE A 94 -7.69 27.97 17.91
CA ILE A 94 -8.25 26.77 17.28
C ILE A 94 -7.46 25.52 17.68
N ALA A 95 -6.11 25.60 17.73
CA ALA A 95 -5.27 24.50 18.18
C ALA A 95 -5.50 24.21 19.67
N LEU A 96 -5.57 25.25 20.50
CA LEU A 96 -5.87 25.14 21.93
C LEU A 96 -7.25 24.51 22.20
N ALA A 97 -8.25 24.87 21.39
CA ALA A 97 -9.61 24.36 21.48
C ALA A 97 -9.83 23.04 20.72
N SER A 98 -8.78 22.40 20.19
CA SER A 98 -8.88 21.23 19.29
C SER A 98 -9.62 20.01 19.86
N ASN A 99 -9.75 19.91 21.18
CA ASN A 99 -10.51 18.84 21.86
C ASN A 99 -12.01 19.19 22.03
N HIS A 100 -12.40 20.42 21.71
CA HIS A 100 -13.74 20.99 21.95
C HIS A 100 -14.32 21.52 20.63
N LEU A 101 -14.77 20.61 19.76
CA LEU A 101 -15.18 20.95 18.39
C LEU A 101 -16.29 22.01 18.30
N ASP A 102 -17.21 22.06 19.26
CA ASP A 102 -18.25 23.09 19.32
C ASP A 102 -17.66 24.48 19.62
N LEU A 103 -16.64 24.54 20.46
CA LEU A 103 -15.90 25.78 20.70
C LEU A 103 -15.11 26.20 19.45
N VAL A 104 -14.52 25.26 18.71
CA VAL A 104 -13.82 25.57 17.45
C VAL A 104 -14.78 26.21 16.43
N LYS A 105 -15.98 25.64 16.25
CA LYS A 105 -17.01 26.25 15.39
C LYS A 105 -17.40 27.65 15.86
N HIS A 106 -17.54 27.81 17.18
CA HIS A 106 -17.84 29.11 17.78
C HIS A 106 -16.72 30.14 17.54
N LEU A 107 -15.45 29.75 17.67
CA LEU A 107 -14.30 30.62 17.38
C LEU A 107 -14.32 31.09 15.92
N PHE A 108 -14.60 30.19 14.95
CA PHE A 108 -14.79 30.61 13.56
C PHE A 108 -15.97 31.57 13.38
N HIS A 109 -17.07 31.36 14.10
CA HIS A 109 -18.22 32.30 14.09
C HIS A 109 -17.85 33.68 14.64
N LEU A 110 -16.95 33.75 15.62
CA LEU A 110 -16.39 35.00 16.16
C LEU A 110 -15.35 35.66 15.22
N GLY A 111 -15.04 35.05 14.07
CA GLY A 111 -14.11 35.59 13.09
C GLY A 111 -12.66 35.12 13.27
N ALA A 112 -12.42 34.02 14.00
CA ALA A 112 -11.09 33.42 14.09
C ALA A 112 -10.57 33.04 12.69
N THR A 113 -9.29 33.34 12.43
CA THR A 113 -8.60 32.97 11.19
C THR A 113 -7.40 32.07 11.49
N LEU A 114 -6.88 31.40 10.45
CA LEU A 114 -5.67 30.58 10.52
C LEU A 114 -4.53 31.29 9.80
N PRO A 115 -3.77 32.18 10.47
CA PRO A 115 -2.65 32.86 9.84
C PRO A 115 -1.49 31.90 9.55
N PRO A 116 -0.60 32.23 8.60
CA PRO A 116 0.44 31.30 8.12
C PRO A 116 1.34 30.70 9.20
N HIS A 117 1.68 31.49 10.21
CA HIS A 117 2.61 31.11 11.27
C HIS A 117 2.05 30.10 12.28
N VAL A 118 0.72 29.90 12.35
CA VAL A 118 0.10 28.89 13.24
C VAL A 118 -0.39 27.65 12.49
N HIS A 119 -0.14 27.56 11.19
CA HIS A 119 -0.48 26.36 10.42
C HIS A 119 0.26 25.12 10.93
N GLU A 120 1.47 25.27 11.46
CA GLU A 120 2.23 24.14 12.02
C GLU A 120 1.54 23.55 13.26
N ASP A 121 0.99 24.38 14.15
CA ASP A 121 0.25 23.92 15.33
C ASP A 121 -1.01 23.13 14.92
N ILE A 122 -1.79 23.69 13.99
CA ILE A 122 -3.01 23.04 13.49
C ILE A 122 -2.68 21.77 12.72
N HIS A 123 -1.63 21.80 11.89
CA HIS A 123 -1.14 20.63 11.17
C HIS A 123 -0.78 19.52 12.16
N ALA A 124 -0.10 19.88 13.26
CA ALA A 124 0.29 18.92 14.25
C ALA A 124 -0.91 18.30 14.97
N GLU A 125 -1.86 19.12 15.41
CA GLU A 125 -3.09 18.64 16.06
C GLU A 125 -3.94 17.76 15.14
N VAL A 126 -4.06 18.11 13.86
CA VAL A 126 -4.85 17.35 12.89
C VAL A 126 -4.19 16.03 12.53
N PHE A 127 -2.95 16.07 12.04
CA PHE A 127 -2.31 14.92 11.39
C PHE A 127 -1.48 14.05 12.35
N PHE A 128 -0.80 14.63 13.33
CA PHE A 128 -0.14 13.86 14.41
C PHE A 128 -1.14 13.51 15.51
N GLY A 129 -2.02 14.43 15.89
CA GLY A 129 -3.08 14.19 16.89
C GLY A 129 -4.24 13.31 16.40
N GLN A 130 -4.30 12.99 15.10
CA GLN A 130 -5.32 12.11 14.51
C GLN A 130 -6.75 12.62 14.77
N LYS A 131 -6.98 13.90 14.41
CA LYS A 131 -8.25 14.65 14.59
C LYS A 131 -8.86 15.04 13.24
N PRO A 132 -9.39 14.09 12.44
CA PRO A 132 -9.95 14.42 11.14
C PRO A 132 -11.18 15.35 11.21
N GLN A 133 -11.96 15.29 12.29
CA GLN A 133 -13.11 16.18 12.47
C GLN A 133 -12.70 17.65 12.64
N LEU A 134 -11.55 17.90 13.27
CA LEU A 134 -10.98 19.24 13.35
C LEU A 134 -10.63 19.75 11.94
N LEU A 135 -9.97 18.92 11.13
CA LEU A 135 -9.67 19.27 9.74
C LEU A 135 -10.93 19.57 8.93
N LYS A 136 -11.99 18.77 9.11
CA LYS A 136 -13.28 19.01 8.44
C LYS A 136 -13.81 20.42 8.74
N ILE A 137 -13.84 20.81 10.01
CA ILE A 137 -14.31 22.15 10.42
C ILE A 137 -13.40 23.24 9.84
N CYS A 138 -12.08 23.04 9.87
CA CYS A 138 -11.15 23.99 9.28
C CYS A 138 -11.33 24.12 7.76
N LEU A 139 -11.56 23.03 7.03
CA LEU A 139 -11.80 23.07 5.57
C LEU A 139 -13.15 23.69 5.19
N GLU A 140 -14.12 23.72 6.09
CA GLU A 140 -15.40 24.43 5.91
C GLU A 140 -15.23 25.95 6.00
N HIS A 141 -14.24 26.44 6.78
CA HIS A 141 -14.06 27.87 7.08
C HIS A 141 -12.78 28.47 6.48
N CYS A 142 -11.85 27.64 5.99
CA CYS A 142 -10.57 28.06 5.45
C CYS A 142 -10.34 27.44 4.07
N PRO A 143 -9.72 28.18 3.14
CA PRO A 143 -9.45 27.68 1.81
C PRO A 143 -8.37 26.58 1.82
N LYS A 144 -8.54 25.56 0.97
CA LYS A 144 -7.66 24.38 0.90
C LYS A 144 -6.18 24.70 0.71
N TYR A 145 -5.85 25.77 -0.02
CA TYR A 145 -4.45 26.13 -0.31
C TYR A 145 -3.64 26.55 0.93
N GLN A 146 -4.31 26.85 2.05
CA GLN A 146 -3.62 27.11 3.32
C GLN A 146 -3.00 25.85 3.93
N PHE A 147 -3.48 24.66 3.52
CA PHE A 147 -2.94 23.37 3.96
C PHE A 147 -1.91 22.86 2.96
N THR A 148 -0.64 23.19 3.18
CA THR A 148 0.47 22.71 2.34
C THR A 148 0.51 21.17 2.31
N ASN A 149 0.64 20.60 1.10
CA ASN A 149 0.69 19.15 0.89
C ASN A 149 -0.52 18.38 1.46
N LEU A 150 -1.72 18.99 1.46
CA LEU A 150 -2.93 18.41 2.06
C LEU A 150 -3.15 16.93 1.67
N GLN A 151 -3.08 16.57 0.39
CA GLN A 151 -3.32 15.19 -0.05
C GLN A 151 -2.31 14.21 0.56
N VAL A 152 -1.02 14.53 0.51
CA VAL A 152 0.05 13.70 1.10
C VAL A 152 -0.17 13.52 2.60
N ASN A 153 -0.61 14.57 3.30
CA ASN A 153 -0.89 14.50 4.73
C ASN A 153 -2.15 13.67 5.04
N LEU A 154 -3.19 13.75 4.21
CA LEU A 154 -4.39 12.91 4.32
C LEU A 154 -4.03 11.43 4.14
N ASP A 155 -3.27 11.10 3.11
CA ASP A 155 -2.85 9.73 2.79
C ASP A 155 -1.99 9.14 3.91
N LEU A 156 -1.03 9.92 4.44
CA LEU A 156 -0.18 9.51 5.56
C LEU A 156 -0.97 9.36 6.87
N ALA A 157 -1.95 10.23 7.12
CA ALA A 157 -2.80 10.14 8.31
C ALA A 157 -3.70 8.91 8.26
N LEU A 158 -4.26 8.58 7.09
CA LEU A 158 -5.00 7.34 6.87
C LEU A 158 -4.12 6.12 7.13
N GLU A 159 -2.89 6.09 6.60
CA GLU A 159 -1.95 4.97 6.79
C GLU A 159 -1.66 4.73 8.28
N ARG A 160 -1.35 5.81 9.02
CA ARG A 160 -1.12 5.75 10.47
C ARG A 160 -2.37 5.26 11.22
N GLN A 161 -3.54 5.79 10.88
CA GLN A 161 -4.79 5.40 11.53
C GLN A 161 -5.12 3.93 11.28
N VAL A 162 -4.88 3.41 10.07
CA VAL A 162 -5.05 1.99 9.74
C VAL A 162 -4.12 1.12 10.60
N ARG A 163 -2.84 1.46 10.71
CA ARG A 163 -1.89 0.75 11.58
C ARG A 163 -2.35 0.74 13.05
N CYS A 164 -2.79 1.89 13.57
CA CYS A 164 -3.33 1.98 14.92
C CYS A 164 -4.59 1.11 15.09
N THR A 165 -5.50 1.14 14.12
CA THR A 165 -6.76 0.39 14.16
C THR A 165 -6.53 -1.12 14.23
N ILE A 166 -5.52 -1.64 13.52
CA ILE A 166 -5.14 -3.06 13.53
C ILE A 166 -4.74 -3.54 14.94
N VAL A 167 -3.98 -2.74 15.69
CA VAL A 167 -3.48 -3.11 17.02
C VAL A 167 -4.43 -2.71 18.15
N THR A 168 -5.54 -2.05 17.84
CA THR A 168 -6.51 -1.57 18.84
C THR A 168 -7.36 -2.73 19.36
N THR A 169 -7.58 -2.73 20.68
CA THR A 169 -8.44 -3.66 21.42
C THR A 169 -9.90 -3.58 20.95
N SER A 170 -10.68 -4.63 21.18
CA SER A 170 -12.05 -4.74 20.66
C SER A 170 -12.97 -3.61 21.12
N ASP A 171 -12.83 -3.14 22.35
CA ASP A 171 -13.62 -2.07 22.97
C ASP A 171 -13.43 -0.69 22.31
N LYS A 172 -12.24 -0.41 21.75
CA LYS A 172 -11.91 0.87 21.11
C LYS A 172 -11.94 0.82 19.58
N ARG A 173 -12.21 -0.35 19.01
CA ARG A 173 -12.14 -0.58 17.57
C ARG A 173 -13.18 0.20 16.78
N ALA A 174 -14.40 0.36 17.30
CA ALA A 174 -15.44 1.16 16.65
C ALA A 174 -15.00 2.61 16.45
N ALA A 175 -14.50 3.25 17.51
CA ALA A 175 -13.97 4.62 17.44
C ALA A 175 -12.76 4.74 16.50
N ALA A 176 -11.89 3.72 16.47
CA ALA A 176 -10.76 3.69 15.54
C ALA A 176 -11.20 3.58 14.07
N MET A 177 -12.22 2.75 13.79
CA MET A 177 -12.84 2.62 12.47
C MET A 177 -13.55 3.90 12.02
N ASP A 178 -14.21 4.61 12.94
CA ASP A 178 -14.83 5.90 12.64
C ASP A 178 -13.79 6.92 12.18
N LYS A 179 -12.61 6.96 12.81
CA LYS A 179 -11.51 7.83 12.35
C LYS A 179 -11.05 7.48 10.94
N VAL A 180 -10.92 6.19 10.60
CA VAL A 180 -10.61 5.76 9.22
C VAL A 180 -11.67 6.30 8.26
N LYS A 181 -12.96 6.13 8.59
CA LYS A 181 -14.07 6.63 7.78
C LYS A 181 -13.97 8.14 7.55
N TYR A 182 -13.72 8.92 8.60
CA TYR A 182 -13.57 10.37 8.47
C TYR A 182 -12.39 10.76 7.58
N TRP A 183 -11.24 10.07 7.65
CA TRP A 183 -10.13 10.34 6.74
C TRP A 183 -10.49 10.08 5.28
N LEU A 184 -11.23 8.99 5.01
CA LEU A 184 -11.73 8.70 3.66
C LEU A 184 -12.73 9.74 3.16
N GLU A 185 -13.65 10.20 4.02
CA GLU A 185 -14.61 11.27 3.68
C GLU A 185 -13.91 12.60 3.33
N LEU A 186 -12.72 12.84 3.88
CA LEU A 186 -11.88 14.00 3.58
C LEU A 186 -11.06 13.83 2.29
N GLY A 187 -11.12 12.67 1.64
CA GLY A 187 -10.46 12.38 0.37
C GLY A 187 -9.09 11.71 0.50
N ALA A 188 -8.75 11.12 1.66
CA ALA A 188 -7.55 10.29 1.77
C ALA A 188 -7.64 9.08 0.82
N ASN A 189 -6.56 8.79 0.11
CA ASN A 189 -6.49 7.71 -0.86
C ASN A 189 -5.92 6.43 -0.24
N PRO A 190 -6.71 5.34 -0.14
CA PRO A 190 -6.24 4.05 0.40
C PRO A 190 -5.07 3.41 -0.35
N THR A 191 -4.89 3.71 -1.64
CA THR A 191 -3.85 3.13 -2.50
C THR A 191 -2.66 4.06 -2.72
N ALA A 192 -2.66 5.25 -2.11
CA ALA A 192 -1.52 6.15 -2.19
C ALA A 192 -0.27 5.55 -1.51
N LEU A 193 0.86 5.67 -2.19
CA LEU A 193 2.16 5.23 -1.70
C LEU A 193 2.64 6.21 -0.61
N CYS A 194 2.75 5.71 0.62
CA CYS A 194 3.26 6.48 1.75
C CYS A 194 4.76 6.22 2.00
N ARG A 195 5.34 6.85 3.03
CA ARG A 195 6.77 6.66 3.36
C ARG A 195 7.07 5.17 3.60
N GLY A 196 8.01 4.63 2.83
CA GLY A 196 8.35 3.21 2.86
C GLY A 196 7.65 2.35 1.81
N GLY A 197 6.91 2.97 0.88
CA GLY A 197 6.29 2.30 -0.26
C GLY A 197 4.99 1.56 0.05
N THR A 198 4.51 1.57 1.30
CA THR A 198 3.26 0.90 1.69
C THR A 198 2.03 1.73 1.38
N THR A 199 0.92 1.05 1.07
CA THR A 199 -0.41 1.67 1.03
C THR A 199 -1.25 1.29 2.25
N SER A 200 -2.25 2.12 2.58
CA SER A 200 -3.19 1.83 3.65
C SER A 200 -3.95 0.53 3.41
N LEU A 201 -4.34 0.27 2.16
CA LEU A 201 -5.04 -0.96 1.78
C LEU A 201 -4.15 -2.21 1.91
N ASP A 202 -2.89 -2.13 1.50
CA ASP A 202 -1.95 -3.25 1.64
C ASP A 202 -1.69 -3.60 3.10
N ILE A 203 -1.55 -2.58 3.97
CA ILE A 203 -1.39 -2.77 5.42
C ILE A 203 -2.60 -3.48 6.03
N ALA A 204 -3.81 -3.08 5.62
CA ALA A 204 -5.04 -3.72 6.08
C ALA A 204 -5.14 -5.18 5.64
N ILE A 205 -4.84 -5.47 4.37
CA ILE A 205 -4.85 -6.83 3.82
C ILE A 205 -3.81 -7.72 4.51
N LEU A 206 -2.60 -7.22 4.75
CA LEU A 206 -1.49 -7.98 5.34
C LEU A 206 -1.53 -8.03 6.87
N SER A 207 -2.67 -7.72 7.48
CA SER A 207 -2.85 -7.77 8.93
C SER A 207 -3.17 -9.19 9.41
N PHE A 208 -2.15 -9.86 9.95
CA PHE A 208 -2.27 -11.21 10.54
C PHE A 208 -2.08 -11.18 12.05
N THR A 209 -2.75 -12.10 12.76
CA THR A 209 -2.39 -12.43 14.13
C THR A 209 -1.40 -13.60 14.13
N ASN A 210 -0.21 -13.38 14.68
CA ASN A 210 0.81 -14.43 14.82
C ASN A 210 0.51 -15.28 16.06
N LEU A 211 -0.20 -16.38 15.88
CA LEU A 211 -0.31 -17.43 16.90
C LEU A 211 0.45 -18.66 16.41
N ARG A 212 1.58 -18.98 17.07
CA ARG A 212 2.33 -20.23 16.91
C ARG A 212 2.63 -20.62 15.44
N HIS A 213 3.13 -19.69 14.65
CA HIS A 213 3.49 -19.90 13.23
C HIS A 213 2.31 -20.23 12.28
N THR A 214 1.07 -20.08 12.75
CA THR A 214 -0.14 -20.09 11.92
C THR A 214 -0.66 -18.68 11.72
N TYR A 215 -0.83 -18.28 10.46
CA TYR A 215 -1.38 -16.98 10.08
C TYR A 215 -2.90 -17.04 10.15
N TYR A 216 -3.48 -16.42 11.17
CA TYR A 216 -4.93 -16.17 11.20
C TYR A 216 -5.19 -14.73 10.79
N PRO A 217 -6.09 -14.48 9.83
CA PRO A 217 -6.49 -13.12 9.51
C PRO A 217 -7.11 -12.51 10.75
N SER A 218 -6.71 -11.27 11.08
CA SER A 218 -7.32 -10.56 12.19
C SER A 218 -8.81 -10.32 11.88
N SER A 219 -9.69 -10.41 12.88
CA SER A 219 -11.13 -10.18 12.69
C SER A 219 -11.46 -8.77 12.18
N ILE A 220 -10.49 -7.86 12.18
CA ILE A 220 -10.60 -6.50 11.64
C ILE A 220 -10.29 -6.40 10.15
N VAL A 221 -9.65 -7.39 9.52
CA VAL A 221 -9.23 -7.33 8.11
C VAL A 221 -10.44 -7.09 7.21
N ASP A 222 -11.45 -7.94 7.30
CA ASP A 222 -12.65 -7.84 6.46
C ASP A 222 -13.37 -6.48 6.58
N PRO A 223 -13.77 -6.00 7.78
CA PRO A 223 -14.46 -4.72 7.90
C PRO A 223 -13.57 -3.53 7.51
N LEU A 224 -12.25 -3.60 7.77
CA LEU A 224 -11.32 -2.53 7.41
C LEU A 224 -11.09 -2.45 5.90
N VAL A 225 -10.89 -3.58 5.22
CA VAL A 225 -10.76 -3.64 3.76
C VAL A 225 -12.04 -3.14 3.10
N ASN A 226 -13.22 -3.58 3.55
CA ASN A 226 -14.49 -3.07 3.02
C ASN A 226 -14.64 -1.55 3.20
N LEU A 227 -14.25 -1.02 4.36
CA LEU A 227 -14.27 0.42 4.60
C LEU A 227 -13.33 1.17 3.64
N LEU A 228 -12.10 0.68 3.46
CA LEU A 228 -11.14 1.30 2.54
C LEU A 228 -11.63 1.22 1.07
N LEU A 229 -12.24 0.12 0.66
CA LEU A 229 -12.81 -0.03 -0.68
C LEU A 229 -14.04 0.86 -0.92
N SER A 230 -14.75 1.29 0.14
CA SER A 230 -15.89 2.21 0.01
C SER A 230 -15.51 3.57 -0.61
N ALA A 231 -14.22 3.96 -0.51
CA ALA A 231 -13.68 5.14 -1.16
C ALA A 231 -13.44 4.96 -2.67
N LYS A 232 -13.69 3.76 -3.22
CA LYS A 232 -13.48 3.40 -4.63
C LYS A 232 -12.08 3.76 -5.16
N PRO A 233 -11.00 3.33 -4.49
CA PRO A 233 -9.64 3.63 -4.95
C PRO A 233 -9.33 2.96 -6.28
N ASP A 234 -8.39 3.52 -7.05
CA ASP A 234 -7.83 2.82 -8.20
C ASP A 234 -6.90 1.70 -7.71
N LEU A 235 -7.37 0.46 -7.83
CA LEU A 235 -6.68 -0.75 -7.41
C LEU A 235 -5.57 -1.19 -8.38
N ASN A 236 -5.54 -0.63 -9.60
CA ASN A 236 -4.64 -1.04 -10.68
C ASN A 236 -3.48 -0.04 -10.88
N ALA A 237 -3.67 1.21 -10.44
CA ALA A 237 -2.70 2.31 -10.61
C ALA A 237 -1.27 1.94 -10.20
N ASN A 238 -1.07 1.37 -9.01
CA ASN A 238 0.27 1.08 -8.50
C ASN A 238 1.00 0.03 -9.33
N ALA A 239 0.30 -1.01 -9.79
CA ALA A 239 0.92 -2.04 -10.62
C ALA A 239 1.34 -1.49 -12.00
N LEU A 240 0.54 -0.59 -12.57
CA LEU A 240 0.84 0.09 -13.83
C LEU A 240 1.99 1.10 -13.66
N TYR A 241 1.98 1.87 -12.58
CA TYR A 241 3.04 2.84 -12.26
C TYR A 241 4.40 2.16 -12.06
N GLU A 242 4.46 1.09 -11.26
CA GLU A 242 5.69 0.31 -11.06
C GLU A 242 6.20 -0.30 -12.38
N THR A 243 5.28 -0.75 -13.22
CA THR A 243 5.61 -1.24 -14.56
C THR A 243 6.24 -0.14 -15.42
N GLN A 244 5.66 1.06 -15.43
CA GLN A 244 6.18 2.19 -16.19
C GLN A 244 7.55 2.65 -15.67
N ASN A 245 7.73 2.73 -14.35
CA ASN A 245 8.99 3.09 -13.74
C ASN A 245 10.10 2.09 -14.06
N PHE A 246 9.80 0.78 -14.00
CA PHE A 246 10.73 -0.25 -14.41
C PHE A 246 11.21 -0.06 -15.85
N MET A 247 10.28 0.24 -16.77
CA MET A 247 10.60 0.45 -18.18
C MET A 247 11.42 1.72 -18.43
N ALA A 248 11.21 2.78 -17.63
CA ALA A 248 11.91 4.05 -17.79
C ALA A 248 13.32 4.04 -17.20
N GLU A 249 13.50 3.44 -16.01
CA GLU A 249 14.73 3.59 -15.21
C GLU A 249 15.56 2.30 -15.12
N GLY A 250 15.04 1.16 -15.58
CA GLY A 250 15.76 -0.12 -15.57
C GLY A 250 16.06 -0.69 -14.17
N GLY A 251 15.32 -0.26 -13.16
CA GLY A 251 15.54 -0.60 -11.75
C GLY A 251 14.90 -1.94 -11.31
N ARG A 252 15.13 -2.35 -10.05
CA ARG A 252 14.32 -3.41 -9.43
C ARG A 252 12.95 -2.84 -9.08
N ILE A 253 11.89 -3.60 -9.37
CA ILE A 253 10.56 -3.27 -8.92
C ILE A 253 10.54 -3.24 -7.39
N GLN A 254 10.17 -2.09 -6.81
CA GLN A 254 10.12 -1.91 -5.35
C GLN A 254 8.78 -2.38 -4.76
N SER A 255 7.95 -3.07 -5.56
CA SER A 255 6.54 -3.40 -5.33
C SER A 255 6.26 -4.43 -4.23
N GLN A 256 6.68 -4.17 -3.00
CA GLN A 256 6.17 -4.96 -1.88
C GLN A 256 4.66 -4.73 -1.65
N TYR A 257 4.05 -3.69 -2.25
CA TYR A 257 2.72 -3.22 -1.87
C TYR A 257 1.88 -2.81 -3.10
N CYS A 258 1.24 -3.82 -3.70
CA CYS A 258 0.09 -3.59 -4.58
C CYS A 258 -1.07 -4.48 -4.12
N PRO A 259 -2.33 -3.99 -4.18
CA PRO A 259 -3.45 -4.68 -3.54
C PRO A 259 -3.63 -6.14 -3.98
N ILE A 260 -3.45 -6.43 -5.27
CA ILE A 260 -3.54 -7.79 -5.81
C ILE A 260 -2.43 -8.70 -5.25
N ARG A 261 -1.18 -8.25 -5.19
CA ARG A 261 -0.11 -9.08 -4.59
C ARG A 261 -0.33 -9.29 -3.10
N SER A 262 -0.74 -8.24 -2.37
CA SER A 262 -1.10 -8.35 -0.95
C SER A 262 -2.22 -9.37 -0.73
N ALA A 263 -3.26 -9.34 -1.57
CA ALA A 263 -4.36 -10.30 -1.50
C ALA A 263 -3.94 -11.73 -1.87
N ILE A 264 -3.03 -11.91 -2.83
CA ILE A 264 -2.49 -13.24 -3.18
C ILE A 264 -1.65 -13.79 -2.04
N PHE A 265 -0.82 -12.96 -1.40
CA PHE A 265 -0.07 -13.37 -0.22
C PHE A 265 -1.02 -13.73 0.94
N HIS A 266 -2.06 -12.92 1.17
CA HIS A 266 -3.10 -13.23 2.14
C HIS A 266 -3.83 -14.54 1.83
N MET A 267 -4.19 -14.78 0.58
CA MET A 267 -4.80 -16.02 0.11
C MET A 267 -3.87 -17.22 0.33
N PHE A 268 -2.57 -17.08 0.06
CA PHE A 268 -1.57 -18.10 0.33
C PHE A 268 -1.49 -18.45 1.83
N CYS A 269 -1.42 -17.45 2.70
CA CYS A 269 -1.31 -17.63 4.15
C CYS A 269 -2.57 -18.20 4.80
N THR A 270 -3.75 -17.78 4.34
CA THR A 270 -5.05 -18.08 4.99
C THR A 270 -5.85 -19.17 4.28
N LYS A 271 -5.44 -19.55 3.06
CA LYS A 271 -6.21 -20.42 2.15
C LYS A 271 -7.61 -19.89 1.82
N SER A 272 -7.86 -18.59 2.02
CA SER A 272 -9.13 -17.94 1.72
C SER A 272 -9.01 -16.99 0.53
N THR A 273 -9.94 -17.10 -0.41
CA THR A 273 -10.05 -16.23 -1.61
C THR A 273 -10.80 -14.92 -1.33
N LYS A 274 -11.43 -14.79 -0.16
CA LYS A 274 -12.39 -13.74 0.17
C LYS A 274 -11.87 -12.32 -0.10
N ILE A 275 -10.66 -12.00 0.35
CA ILE A 275 -10.08 -10.66 0.15
C ILE A 275 -9.83 -10.38 -1.32
N LEU A 276 -9.34 -11.38 -2.07
CA LEU A 276 -9.12 -11.23 -3.50
C LEU A 276 -10.46 -11.02 -4.23
N GLU A 277 -11.49 -11.79 -3.89
CA GLU A 277 -12.85 -11.61 -4.43
C GLU A 277 -13.39 -10.19 -4.17
N LEU A 278 -13.19 -9.64 -2.96
CA LEU A 278 -13.57 -8.26 -2.65
C LEU A 278 -12.85 -7.24 -3.55
N LEU A 279 -11.54 -7.42 -3.79
CA LEU A 279 -10.79 -6.55 -4.70
C LEU A 279 -11.29 -6.66 -6.14
N LEU A 280 -11.58 -7.86 -6.61
CA LEU A 280 -12.11 -8.09 -7.96
C LEU A 280 -13.50 -7.45 -8.13
N GLN A 281 -14.38 -7.61 -7.15
CA GLN A 281 -15.69 -6.93 -7.12
C GLN A 281 -15.56 -5.41 -7.10
N ALA A 282 -14.51 -4.88 -6.47
CA ALA A 282 -14.20 -3.45 -6.45
C ALA A 282 -13.46 -2.95 -7.71
N GLY A 283 -13.19 -3.82 -8.70
CA GLY A 283 -12.63 -3.43 -10.01
C GLY A 283 -11.13 -3.68 -10.18
N ALA A 284 -10.50 -4.44 -9.29
CA ALA A 284 -9.13 -4.91 -9.52
C ALA A 284 -9.07 -5.91 -10.68
N LYS A 285 -7.98 -5.89 -11.44
CA LYS A 285 -7.78 -6.77 -12.61
C LYS A 285 -6.59 -7.69 -12.41
N LEU A 286 -6.74 -8.96 -12.78
CA LEU A 286 -5.67 -9.96 -12.75
C LEU A 286 -4.84 -10.02 -14.04
N ASP A 287 -5.32 -9.37 -15.09
CA ASP A 287 -4.82 -9.47 -16.45
C ASP A 287 -4.33 -8.13 -17.00
N LEU A 288 -3.71 -7.34 -16.12
CA LEU A 288 -3.07 -6.08 -16.48
C LEU A 288 -1.82 -6.30 -17.33
N PRO A 289 -1.47 -5.37 -18.23
CA PRO A 289 -0.21 -5.37 -18.96
C PRO A 289 0.94 -4.90 -18.05
N VAL A 290 1.30 -5.73 -17.07
CA VAL A 290 2.29 -5.42 -16.03
C VAL A 290 3.55 -6.26 -16.15
N TYR A 291 4.61 -5.81 -15.48
CA TYR A 291 5.84 -6.60 -15.34
C TYR A 291 5.58 -8.04 -14.91
N ALA A 292 6.36 -9.00 -15.44
CA ALA A 292 6.12 -10.42 -15.19
C ALA A 292 6.12 -10.77 -13.69
N GLU A 293 6.94 -10.11 -12.86
CA GLU A 293 6.91 -10.31 -11.40
C GLU A 293 5.62 -9.79 -10.75
N LEU A 294 4.96 -8.79 -11.34
CA LEU A 294 3.67 -8.28 -10.88
C LEU A 294 2.49 -9.14 -11.34
N ASN A 295 2.72 -10.08 -12.26
CA ASN A 295 1.69 -11.02 -12.68
C ASN A 295 1.23 -11.88 -11.48
N PRO A 296 -0.09 -11.99 -11.24
CA PRO A 296 -0.60 -12.67 -10.06
C PRO A 296 -0.24 -14.17 -10.01
N LEU A 297 -0.21 -14.84 -11.16
CA LEU A 297 0.15 -16.27 -11.24
C LEU A 297 1.63 -16.49 -10.97
N VAL A 298 2.50 -15.62 -11.49
CA VAL A 298 3.95 -15.67 -11.25
C VAL A 298 4.23 -15.43 -9.77
N TYR A 299 3.61 -14.41 -9.19
CA TYR A 299 3.79 -14.10 -7.79
C TYR A 299 3.31 -15.25 -6.90
N TYR A 300 2.11 -15.78 -7.14
CA TYR A 300 1.59 -16.93 -6.39
C TYR A 300 2.51 -18.16 -6.49
N ALA A 301 2.98 -18.49 -7.70
CA ALA A 301 3.93 -19.58 -7.92
C ALA A 301 5.27 -19.35 -7.20
N SER A 302 5.75 -18.11 -7.13
CA SER A 302 7.02 -17.79 -6.46
C SER A 302 6.98 -17.99 -4.94
N ILE A 303 5.82 -17.79 -4.31
CA ILE A 303 5.67 -17.90 -2.84
C ILE A 303 5.17 -19.29 -2.39
N CYS A 304 4.47 -20.01 -3.26
CA CYS A 304 4.03 -21.37 -2.98
C CYS A 304 5.19 -22.36 -2.92
N ARG A 305 5.05 -23.36 -2.04
CA ARG A 305 6.00 -24.50 -1.89
C ARG A 305 5.37 -25.86 -2.20
N VAL A 306 4.06 -25.87 -2.44
CA VAL A 306 3.26 -27.07 -2.72
C VAL A 306 2.30 -26.72 -3.84
N TYR A 307 2.05 -27.67 -4.74
CA TYR A 307 1.14 -27.48 -5.85
C TYR A 307 -0.30 -27.45 -5.34
N ASP A 308 -0.97 -26.32 -5.53
CA ASP A 308 -2.32 -26.04 -5.06
C ASP A 308 -3.20 -25.77 -6.29
N ALA A 309 -3.77 -26.85 -6.85
CA ALA A 309 -4.52 -26.80 -8.10
C ALA A 309 -5.73 -25.87 -8.00
N ASP A 310 -6.45 -25.94 -6.88
CA ASP A 310 -7.70 -25.21 -6.65
C ASP A 310 -7.48 -23.69 -6.69
N LEU A 311 -6.40 -23.20 -6.07
CA LEU A 311 -6.08 -21.78 -6.07
C LEU A 311 -5.55 -21.28 -7.42
N PHE A 312 -4.81 -22.10 -8.17
CA PHE A 312 -4.48 -21.76 -9.55
C PHE A 312 -5.73 -21.70 -10.44
N ASP A 313 -6.63 -22.68 -10.34
CA ASP A 313 -7.88 -22.70 -11.10
C ASP A 313 -8.81 -21.54 -10.71
N PHE A 314 -8.81 -21.14 -9.43
CA PHE A 314 -9.46 -19.92 -8.99
C PHE A 314 -8.90 -18.69 -9.72
N LEU A 315 -7.57 -18.49 -9.72
CA LEU A 315 -6.97 -17.33 -10.41
C LEU A 315 -7.28 -17.33 -11.91
N PHE A 316 -7.21 -18.49 -12.56
CA PHE A 316 -7.55 -18.62 -13.98
C PHE A 316 -9.01 -18.33 -14.28
N SER A 317 -9.94 -18.84 -13.47
CA SER A 317 -11.38 -18.61 -13.65
C SER A 317 -11.76 -17.14 -13.45
N HIS A 318 -10.95 -16.37 -12.73
CA HIS A 318 -11.09 -14.92 -12.55
C HIS A 318 -10.25 -14.10 -13.53
N GLY A 319 -9.76 -14.72 -14.62
CA GLY A 319 -9.16 -14.03 -15.75
C GLY A 319 -7.65 -13.84 -15.68
N ALA A 320 -6.96 -14.36 -14.65
CA ALA A 320 -5.49 -14.33 -14.63
C ALA A 320 -4.92 -15.07 -15.84
N SER A 321 -3.86 -14.53 -16.44
CA SER A 321 -3.27 -15.05 -17.68
C SER A 321 -1.79 -15.33 -17.52
N VAL A 322 -1.36 -16.48 -18.06
CA VAL A 322 0.06 -16.82 -18.24
C VAL A 322 0.66 -16.18 -19.48
N ARG A 323 -0.17 -15.63 -20.37
CA ARG A 323 0.27 -14.96 -21.58
C ARG A 323 0.62 -13.49 -21.27
N PRO A 324 1.76 -12.99 -21.79
CA PRO A 324 2.06 -11.57 -21.73
C PRO A 324 0.96 -10.78 -22.47
N LYS A 325 0.52 -9.67 -21.88
CA LYS A 325 -0.46 -8.74 -22.48
C LYS A 325 0.16 -7.42 -22.95
N TRP A 326 1.48 -7.35 -22.99
CA TRP A 326 2.21 -6.12 -23.20
C TRP A 326 1.97 -5.47 -24.56
N LEU A 327 2.06 -4.14 -24.57
CA LEU A 327 2.24 -3.35 -25.79
C LEU A 327 3.62 -3.67 -26.36
N HIS A 328 3.66 -4.14 -27.61
CA HIS A 328 4.88 -4.19 -28.40
C HIS A 328 5.52 -2.79 -28.40
N ASP A 329 6.75 -2.67 -27.89
CA ASP A 329 7.59 -1.57 -28.32
C ASP A 329 8.19 -1.92 -29.69
N GLU A 330 8.52 -0.91 -30.48
CA GLU A 330 9.09 -1.06 -31.83
C GLU A 330 10.47 -1.75 -31.82
N ARG A 331 11.05 -2.04 -30.65
CA ARG A 331 12.38 -2.65 -30.49
C ARG A 331 12.35 -4.16 -30.35
N GLY A 332 11.18 -4.78 -30.13
CA GLY A 332 10.93 -6.21 -30.35
C GLY A 332 11.73 -7.19 -29.48
N VAL A 333 12.48 -6.73 -28.48
CA VAL A 333 13.44 -7.56 -27.74
C VAL A 333 13.30 -7.29 -26.25
N TYR A 334 12.34 -7.95 -25.62
CA TYR A 334 12.30 -8.11 -24.17
C TYR A 334 12.01 -9.58 -23.82
N HIS A 335 13.00 -10.41 -24.11
CA HIS A 335 12.98 -11.86 -23.93
C HIS A 335 12.82 -12.30 -22.45
N ASP A 336 13.08 -11.40 -21.51
CA ASP A 336 13.13 -11.68 -20.06
C ASP A 336 11.83 -11.31 -19.31
N VAL A 337 10.75 -11.01 -20.04
CA VAL A 337 9.58 -10.30 -19.50
C VAL A 337 8.27 -11.10 -19.62
N THR A 338 8.35 -12.40 -19.92
CA THR A 338 7.16 -13.27 -19.95
C THR A 338 7.00 -14.06 -18.63
N PRO A 339 5.75 -14.35 -18.20
CA PRO A 339 5.50 -15.05 -16.95
C PRO A 339 6.28 -16.37 -16.75
N ILE A 340 6.36 -17.21 -17.78
CA ILE A 340 7.03 -18.50 -17.69
C ILE A 340 8.56 -18.38 -17.63
N HIS A 341 9.16 -17.46 -18.38
CA HIS A 341 10.60 -17.22 -18.33
C HIS A 341 10.99 -16.65 -16.95
N LYS A 342 10.17 -15.77 -16.37
CA LYS A 342 10.42 -15.22 -15.05
C LYS A 342 10.41 -16.29 -13.95
N LEU A 343 9.47 -17.24 -14.02
CA LEU A 343 9.47 -18.38 -13.09
C LEU A 343 10.67 -19.31 -13.32
N TRP A 344 11.02 -19.55 -14.59
CA TRP A 344 12.19 -20.35 -14.95
C TRP A 344 13.47 -19.76 -14.35
N GLU A 345 13.71 -18.46 -14.53
CA GLU A 345 14.83 -17.73 -13.95
C GLU A 345 14.82 -17.80 -12.41
N HIS A 346 13.68 -17.45 -11.79
CA HIS A 346 13.53 -17.42 -10.34
C HIS A 346 13.83 -18.77 -9.67
N TRP A 347 13.52 -19.88 -10.33
CA TRP A 347 13.76 -21.23 -9.82
C TRP A 347 15.11 -21.85 -10.23
N GLY A 348 16.01 -21.06 -10.82
CA GLY A 348 17.35 -21.53 -11.19
C GLY A 348 17.35 -22.40 -12.45
N GLY A 349 16.45 -22.11 -13.40
CA GLY A 349 16.35 -22.75 -14.69
C GLY A 349 16.01 -24.24 -14.60
N ARG A 350 16.84 -25.09 -15.22
CA ARG A 350 16.63 -26.55 -15.30
C ARG A 350 16.44 -27.22 -13.94
N ARG A 351 17.04 -26.69 -12.89
CA ARG A 351 16.90 -27.21 -11.52
C ARG A 351 15.44 -27.27 -11.07
N CYS A 352 14.58 -26.40 -11.60
CA CYS A 352 13.15 -26.42 -11.30
C CYS A 352 12.45 -27.71 -11.74
N LEU A 353 12.98 -28.43 -12.74
CA LEU A 353 12.41 -29.68 -13.20
C LEU A 353 12.57 -30.81 -12.18
N LEU A 354 13.53 -30.75 -11.27
CA LEU A 354 13.73 -31.79 -10.25
C LEU A 354 12.72 -31.73 -9.12
N ASP A 355 12.14 -30.56 -8.91
CA ASP A 355 11.15 -30.31 -7.87
C ASP A 355 9.75 -30.61 -8.41
N ASP A 356 9.02 -31.51 -7.73
CA ASP A 356 7.69 -31.97 -8.15
C ASP A 356 6.68 -30.82 -8.28
N TYR A 357 6.75 -29.86 -7.35
CA TYR A 357 5.87 -28.71 -7.33
C TYR A 357 6.17 -27.78 -8.51
N LYS A 358 7.43 -27.38 -8.66
CA LYS A 358 7.82 -26.45 -9.73
C LYS A 358 7.56 -27.05 -11.10
N PHE A 359 7.86 -28.35 -11.27
CA PHE A 359 7.54 -29.08 -12.49
C PHE A 359 6.02 -29.09 -12.78
N ALA A 360 5.17 -29.31 -11.77
CA ALA A 360 3.72 -29.26 -11.95
C ALA A 360 3.22 -27.87 -12.37
N VAL A 361 3.78 -26.79 -11.80
CA VAL A 361 3.43 -25.41 -12.20
C VAL A 361 3.88 -25.10 -13.63
N ILE A 362 5.11 -25.46 -14.02
CA ILE A 362 5.58 -25.28 -15.41
C ILE A 362 4.67 -26.05 -16.38
N LYS A 363 4.31 -27.29 -16.04
CA LYS A 363 3.40 -28.12 -16.82
C LYS A 363 2.03 -27.42 -16.99
N LEU A 364 1.48 -26.88 -15.91
CA LEU A 364 0.23 -26.13 -15.91
C LEU A 364 0.33 -24.89 -16.82
N PHE A 365 1.38 -24.09 -16.67
CA PHE A 365 1.57 -22.87 -17.46
C PHE A 365 1.67 -23.17 -18.95
N ILE A 366 2.49 -24.16 -19.32
CA ILE A 366 2.60 -24.59 -20.72
C ILE A 366 1.24 -25.08 -21.20
N GLY A 367 0.55 -25.94 -20.43
CA GLY A 367 -0.80 -26.42 -20.71
C GLY A 367 -1.84 -25.31 -20.92
N ARG A 368 -1.63 -24.13 -20.34
CA ARG A 368 -2.42 -22.91 -20.51
C ARG A 368 -1.83 -21.95 -21.57
N HIS A 369 -1.03 -22.47 -22.49
CA HIS A 369 -0.45 -21.74 -23.64
C HIS A 369 0.55 -20.64 -23.27
N ALA A 370 1.26 -20.74 -22.14
CA ALA A 370 2.27 -19.74 -21.74
C ALA A 370 3.44 -19.57 -22.72
N VAL A 371 3.72 -20.59 -23.54
CA VAL A 371 4.80 -20.61 -24.53
C VAL A 371 4.30 -20.32 -25.96
N GLN A 372 3.01 -20.04 -26.13
CA GLN A 372 2.47 -19.67 -27.42
C GLN A 372 3.21 -18.43 -27.93
N ASP A 373 3.68 -18.48 -29.18
CA ASP A 373 4.47 -17.44 -29.85
C ASP A 373 5.93 -17.28 -29.34
N ILE A 374 6.35 -17.97 -28.26
CA ILE A 374 7.72 -17.92 -27.72
C ILE A 374 8.38 -19.30 -27.57
N ALA A 375 7.78 -20.34 -28.15
CA ALA A 375 8.18 -21.72 -27.89
C ALA A 375 9.62 -22.03 -28.30
N ALA A 376 10.06 -21.62 -29.49
CA ALA A 376 11.43 -21.84 -29.95
C ALA A 376 12.44 -21.19 -28.99
N GLN A 377 12.16 -19.97 -28.54
CA GLN A 377 13.00 -19.28 -27.57
C GLN A 377 12.97 -19.96 -26.19
N PHE A 378 11.80 -20.38 -25.70
CA PHE A 378 11.72 -21.08 -24.43
C PHE A 378 12.45 -22.43 -24.49
N VAL A 379 12.36 -23.16 -25.61
CA VAL A 379 13.12 -24.39 -25.87
C VAL A 379 14.62 -24.08 -25.90
N ARG A 380 15.08 -22.98 -26.51
CA ARG A 380 16.49 -22.54 -26.44
C ARG A 380 16.96 -22.40 -24.98
N HIS A 381 16.19 -21.75 -24.12
CA HIS A 381 16.53 -21.56 -22.70
C HIS A 381 16.36 -22.82 -21.84
N LEU A 382 15.45 -23.71 -22.23
CA LEU A 382 15.37 -25.06 -21.68
C LEU A 382 16.63 -25.86 -22.07
N PHE A 383 17.11 -25.67 -23.30
CA PHE A 383 18.31 -26.12 -24.01
C PHE A 383 19.69 -25.65 -23.47
N ARG A 384 19.76 -24.39 -23.06
CA ARG A 384 21.02 -23.64 -22.82
C ARG A 384 20.87 -22.74 -21.59
N PRO A 385 21.95 -22.48 -20.82
CA PRO A 385 23.31 -23.04 -20.88
C PRO A 385 23.42 -24.38 -20.13
N ARG A 386 24.50 -25.14 -20.38
CA ARG A 386 24.88 -26.33 -19.56
C ARG A 386 24.94 -25.89 -18.10
N ALA A 387 24.11 -26.48 -17.26
CA ALA A 387 24.12 -26.23 -15.83
C ALA A 387 25.00 -27.30 -15.15
N ILE A 388 25.66 -26.96 -14.05
CA ILE A 388 26.46 -27.92 -13.25
C ILE A 388 25.66 -29.18 -12.90
N ILE A 389 24.33 -29.04 -12.75
CA ILE A 389 23.43 -30.16 -12.44
C ILE A 389 23.26 -31.15 -13.61
N ASP A 390 23.55 -30.73 -14.85
CA ASP A 390 23.51 -31.62 -16.02
C ASP A 390 24.65 -32.67 -15.96
N ASP A 391 25.71 -32.38 -15.18
CA ASP A 391 26.85 -33.28 -14.95
C ASP A 391 26.60 -34.23 -13.76
N GLU A 392 25.53 -34.04 -12.98
CA GLU A 392 25.16 -34.90 -11.85
C GLU A 392 24.37 -36.13 -12.35
N THR A 393 25.04 -37.30 -12.36
CA THR A 393 24.51 -38.55 -12.94
C THR A 393 23.24 -39.07 -12.26
N GLU A 394 23.03 -38.79 -10.97
CA GLU A 394 21.87 -39.25 -10.19
C GLU A 394 20.55 -38.63 -10.70
N PHE A 395 20.57 -37.34 -11.07
CA PHE A 395 19.36 -36.60 -11.44
C PHE A 395 19.02 -36.66 -12.94
N LYS A 396 20.00 -37.08 -13.75
CA LYS A 396 19.92 -37.14 -15.21
C LYS A 396 18.70 -37.90 -15.74
N PRO A 397 18.34 -39.11 -15.25
CA PRO A 397 17.17 -39.84 -15.76
C PRO A 397 15.85 -39.10 -15.50
N LEU A 398 15.72 -38.45 -14.34
CA LEU A 398 14.53 -37.70 -13.96
C LEU A 398 14.38 -36.43 -14.79
N MET A 399 15.49 -35.68 -14.98
CA MET A 399 15.52 -34.51 -15.85
C MET A 399 15.13 -34.89 -17.28
N MET A 400 15.71 -35.95 -17.84
CA MET A 400 15.34 -36.45 -19.18
C MET A 400 13.84 -36.75 -19.27
N LYS A 401 13.30 -37.50 -18.29
CA LYS A 401 11.89 -37.85 -18.25
C LYS A 401 10.99 -36.61 -18.23
N ARG A 402 11.32 -35.59 -17.43
CA ARG A 402 10.52 -34.38 -17.27
C ARG A 402 10.67 -33.42 -18.45
N SER A 403 11.87 -33.26 -18.99
CA SER A 403 12.12 -32.50 -20.23
C SER A 403 11.33 -33.09 -21.42
N ARG A 404 11.23 -34.43 -21.54
CA ARG A 404 10.35 -35.09 -22.53
C ARG A 404 8.89 -34.66 -22.37
N VAL A 405 8.39 -34.61 -21.14
CA VAL A 405 6.99 -34.21 -20.87
C VAL A 405 6.77 -32.74 -21.24
N ILE A 406 7.67 -31.85 -20.84
CA ILE A 406 7.61 -30.42 -21.18
C ILE A 406 7.62 -30.22 -22.70
N LEU A 407 8.58 -30.81 -23.41
CA LEU A 407 8.63 -30.74 -24.86
C LEU A 407 7.34 -31.25 -25.50
N LYS A 408 6.78 -32.39 -25.04
CA LYS A 408 5.54 -32.94 -25.61
C LYS A 408 4.38 -31.97 -25.46
N LEU A 409 4.32 -31.25 -24.35
CA LEU A 409 3.28 -30.23 -24.12
C LEU A 409 3.49 -29.00 -25.01
N ILE A 410 4.74 -28.55 -25.17
CA ILE A 410 5.07 -27.44 -26.07
C ILE A 410 4.64 -27.81 -27.50
N LEU A 411 5.06 -28.96 -28.03
CA LEU A 411 4.73 -29.37 -29.40
C LEU A 411 3.20 -29.50 -29.61
N ARG A 412 2.47 -29.99 -28.61
CA ARG A 412 0.99 -30.08 -28.66
C ARG A 412 0.31 -28.71 -28.69
N ASN A 413 0.85 -27.73 -27.96
CA ASN A 413 0.21 -26.43 -27.80
C ASN A 413 0.53 -25.44 -28.91
N CYS A 414 1.59 -25.66 -29.68
CA CYS A 414 2.08 -24.66 -30.63
C CYS A 414 1.30 -24.55 -31.94
N ASN A 415 0.38 -25.47 -32.29
CA ASN A 415 -0.38 -25.46 -33.56
C ASN A 415 0.46 -24.90 -34.73
N PHE A 416 1.66 -25.46 -34.90
CA PHE A 416 2.78 -24.89 -35.67
C PHE A 416 2.33 -24.01 -36.84
N LYS A 417 2.41 -22.69 -36.67
CA LYS A 417 2.45 -21.78 -37.83
C LYS A 417 3.72 -22.13 -38.61
N THR A 418 3.67 -22.11 -39.94
CA THR A 418 4.77 -22.54 -40.82
C THR A 418 6.12 -21.89 -40.47
N SER A 419 6.14 -20.62 -40.05
CA SER A 419 7.36 -19.93 -39.62
C SER A 419 8.00 -20.47 -38.32
N MET A 420 7.21 -21.03 -37.40
CA MET A 420 7.75 -21.65 -36.17
C MET A 420 8.34 -23.03 -36.44
N VAL A 421 7.98 -23.69 -37.55
CA VAL A 421 8.57 -24.99 -37.92
C VAL A 421 10.03 -24.79 -38.29
N GLU A 422 10.32 -23.81 -39.16
CA GLU A 422 11.67 -23.46 -39.59
C GLU A 422 12.55 -23.03 -38.40
N GLU A 423 12.07 -22.13 -37.53
CA GLU A 423 12.81 -21.72 -36.34
C GLU A 423 13.11 -22.87 -35.36
N MET A 424 12.20 -23.84 -35.27
CA MET A 424 12.35 -25.02 -34.43
C MET A 424 13.30 -26.03 -35.10
N GLU A 425 13.23 -26.23 -36.41
CA GLU A 425 14.16 -27.08 -37.16
C GLU A 425 15.61 -26.60 -37.00
N ASP A 426 15.86 -25.29 -37.18
CA ASP A 426 17.17 -24.67 -36.96
C ASP A 426 17.66 -24.86 -35.53
N LEU A 427 16.77 -24.64 -34.55
CA LEU A 427 17.06 -24.85 -33.14
C LEU A 427 17.43 -26.30 -32.84
N PHE A 428 16.70 -27.27 -33.40
CA PHE A 428 17.00 -28.67 -33.17
C PHE A 428 18.32 -29.09 -33.81
N HIS A 429 18.65 -28.58 -35.00
CA HIS A 429 19.98 -28.76 -35.59
C HIS A 429 21.07 -28.14 -34.70
N GLU A 430 20.87 -26.93 -34.19
CA GLU A 430 21.80 -26.26 -33.28
C GLU A 430 22.03 -27.07 -31.99
N ILE A 431 20.95 -27.63 -31.41
CA ILE A 431 21.03 -28.47 -30.22
C ILE A 431 21.76 -29.79 -30.52
N ILE A 432 21.44 -30.47 -31.64
CA ILE A 432 22.11 -31.72 -32.05
C ILE A 432 23.61 -31.48 -32.27
N GLN A 433 23.98 -30.39 -32.95
CA GLN A 433 25.39 -30.04 -33.19
C GLN A 433 26.14 -29.77 -31.88
N LEU A 434 25.52 -29.02 -30.95
CA LEU A 434 26.09 -28.77 -29.63
C LEU A 434 26.33 -30.06 -28.83
N GLU A 435 25.40 -31.00 -28.89
CA GLU A 435 25.50 -32.30 -28.22
C GLU A 435 26.63 -33.16 -28.84
N ARG A 436 26.74 -33.18 -30.17
CA ARG A 436 27.84 -33.87 -30.88
C ARG A 436 29.23 -33.37 -30.46
N THR A 437 29.36 -32.08 -30.16
CA THR A 437 30.64 -31.48 -29.73
C THR A 437 31.00 -31.68 -28.25
N ASN A 438 30.04 -32.05 -27.38
CA ASN A 438 30.21 -32.03 -25.91
C ASN A 438 30.21 -33.40 -25.21
N SER A 439 30.46 -34.48 -25.96
CA SER A 439 30.49 -35.91 -25.56
C SER A 439 29.19 -36.67 -25.87
N PRO A 440 29.18 -37.58 -26.88
CA PRO A 440 27.97 -38.23 -27.40
C PRO A 440 27.32 -39.27 -26.46
N TRP A 441 28.03 -39.74 -25.42
CA TRP A 441 27.56 -40.80 -24.53
C TRP A 441 26.75 -40.30 -23.32
N GLU A 442 26.60 -38.97 -23.20
CA GLU A 442 26.01 -38.31 -22.04
C GLU A 442 24.83 -37.39 -22.40
N SER A 443 24.23 -37.55 -23.58
CA SER A 443 23.18 -36.64 -24.05
C SER A 443 21.85 -36.86 -23.34
N ILE A 444 21.35 -35.82 -22.65
CA ILE A 444 19.97 -35.73 -22.15
C ILE A 444 18.99 -35.54 -23.32
N VAL A 445 19.48 -34.99 -24.44
CA VAL A 445 18.66 -34.32 -25.44
C VAL A 445 18.48 -35.15 -26.72
N ASP A 446 19.51 -35.88 -27.15
CA ASP A 446 19.52 -36.64 -28.40
C ASP A 446 18.39 -37.70 -28.49
N PRO A 447 18.12 -38.52 -27.46
CA PRO A 447 17.01 -39.47 -27.53
C PRO A 447 15.63 -38.81 -27.51
N ILE A 448 15.52 -37.64 -26.87
CA ILE A 448 14.24 -36.90 -26.73
C ILE A 448 13.87 -36.25 -28.06
N LEU A 449 14.85 -35.61 -28.70
CA LEU A 449 14.68 -34.95 -29.99
C LEU A 449 14.44 -35.98 -31.09
N LYS A 450 15.22 -37.08 -31.11
CA LYS A 450 15.05 -38.16 -32.07
C LYS A 450 13.66 -38.79 -32.01
N ASP A 451 13.18 -39.17 -30.81
CA ASP A 451 11.87 -39.81 -30.64
C ASP A 451 10.69 -38.87 -30.97
N MET A 452 10.87 -37.57 -30.82
CA MET A 452 9.77 -36.59 -30.94
C MET A 452 9.73 -35.85 -32.26
N LEU A 453 10.84 -35.78 -33.00
CA LEU A 453 10.95 -35.00 -34.24
C LEU A 453 10.96 -35.84 -35.51
N ILE A 454 11.33 -37.13 -35.45
CA ILE A 454 11.21 -38.05 -36.60
C ILE A 454 9.82 -38.00 -37.27
N PRO A 455 8.70 -37.79 -36.55
CA PRO A 455 7.39 -37.64 -37.19
C PRO A 455 7.13 -36.28 -37.85
N TYR A 456 7.91 -35.23 -37.54
CA TYR A 456 7.61 -33.83 -37.90
C TYR A 456 8.70 -33.14 -38.73
N ILE A 457 9.93 -33.66 -38.74
CA ILE A 457 11.06 -33.12 -39.49
C ILE A 457 11.49 -34.17 -40.51
N LYS A 458 11.59 -33.79 -41.79
CA LYS A 458 12.35 -34.58 -42.77
C LYS A 458 13.83 -34.35 -42.49
N LEU A 459 14.38 -35.05 -41.50
CA LEU A 459 15.82 -35.06 -41.32
C LEU A 459 16.43 -35.69 -42.58
N PRO A 460 17.45 -35.10 -43.21
CA PRO A 460 18.30 -35.87 -44.08
C PRO A 460 18.89 -36.97 -43.19
N MET A 461 18.52 -38.22 -43.48
CA MET A 461 19.28 -39.35 -42.96
C MET A 461 20.70 -39.13 -43.49
N ASP A 462 21.62 -38.74 -42.63
CA ASP A 462 23.03 -38.97 -42.89
C ASP A 462 23.20 -40.50 -42.87
N ASP A 463 22.91 -41.11 -44.02
CA ASP A 463 23.55 -42.34 -44.46
C ASP A 463 25.03 -42.00 -44.59
N ASP A 464 25.78 -42.00 -43.48
CA ASP A 464 27.24 -42.20 -43.42
C ASP A 464 27.81 -41.82 -42.05
N VAL A 465 27.58 -42.65 -41.03
CA VAL A 465 28.57 -42.84 -39.95
C VAL A 465 28.64 -44.34 -39.62
N PRO A 466 29.78 -45.01 -39.85
CA PRO A 466 29.92 -46.42 -39.54
C PRO A 466 29.92 -46.62 -38.02
N ILE A 467 29.14 -47.62 -37.59
CA ILE A 467 29.24 -48.22 -36.26
C ILE A 467 30.65 -48.83 -36.14
N VAL A 468 31.46 -48.30 -35.23
CA VAL A 468 32.56 -49.03 -34.59
C VAL A 468 32.44 -48.85 -33.09
#